data_AF-X8K8R7-F1
#
_entry.id   AF-X8K8R7-F1
#
_cell.length_a   1.000
_cell.length_b   1.000
_cell.length_c   1.000
_cell.angle_alpha   90.00
_cell.angle_beta   90.00
_cell.angle_gamma   90.00
#
_symmetry.space_group_name_H-M   'P 1'
#
loop_
_entity.id
_entity.type
_entity.pdbx_description
1 polymer ?
#
loop_
_entity_poly.entity_id
_entity_poly.type
_entity_poly.pdbx_seq_one_letter_code
_entity_poly.pdbx_strand_id
1 'polypeptide(L)'
;MAKTFFIPNKESILGQQEVLTAKSILALVEGLESHSYDAVYLRQPLNRLEYMECGIVGQSQFLFKVNYADSRKGYQVVIPDFLTRADWEIVETLLQALSNKLGQAVEGLEGFDFEAYFRQTVQNYLADKAVRLVYCQGILSPIYLNKEYLESFLAEDGLARFEELVKKVQGSDAYLASVKFYPDAQGKVHGIYHLAQGVKTILPKEPFVPAPYTEQLAGKELVWEIDLVKISGDGSKAEDYESIARLDYARFLELLPTAFYHQLDANQLEVQAILGQDFEGLASIE
;
A
#
# COMPACT_ATOMS: atom_id res chain seq x y z
N MET A 1 2.47 5.23 -15.78
CA MET A 1 1.87 4.09 -16.53
C MET A 1 2.70 2.90 -16.13
N ALA A 2 2.09 1.91 -15.48
CA ALA A 2 2.82 0.79 -14.89
C ALA A 2 3.63 0.02 -15.95
N LYS A 3 4.87 -0.37 -15.62
CA LYS A 3 5.72 -1.17 -16.52
C LYS A 3 5.21 -2.61 -16.57
N THR A 4 4.98 -3.09 -17.79
CA THR A 4 4.57 -4.47 -18.07
C THR A 4 5.67 -5.19 -18.85
N PHE A 5 6.04 -6.37 -18.37
CA PHE A 5 6.86 -7.34 -19.09
C PHE A 5 5.96 -8.42 -19.67
N PHE A 6 6.28 -8.91 -20.86
CA PHE A 6 5.49 -9.93 -21.53
C PHE A 6 6.36 -11.12 -21.91
N ILE A 7 5.83 -12.33 -21.67
CA ILE A 7 6.45 -13.57 -22.12
C ILE A 7 5.42 -14.32 -22.98
N PRO A 8 5.67 -14.51 -24.29
CA PRO A 8 4.81 -15.33 -25.13
C PRO A 8 4.62 -16.73 -24.55
N ASN A 9 3.41 -17.29 -24.66
CA ASN A 9 3.24 -18.70 -24.36
C ASN A 9 3.87 -19.55 -25.47
N LYS A 10 4.40 -20.72 -25.11
CA LYS A 10 5.07 -21.60 -26.08
C LYS A 10 4.06 -22.20 -27.06
N GLU A 11 4.40 -22.17 -28.35
CA GLU A 11 3.69 -22.95 -29.36
C GLU A 11 4.20 -24.40 -29.38
N SER A 12 3.28 -25.35 -29.47
CA SER A 12 3.53 -26.77 -29.64
C SER A 12 3.03 -27.24 -31.02
N ILE A 13 3.43 -28.45 -31.42
CA ILE A 13 3.02 -29.07 -32.69
C ILE A 13 1.48 -29.21 -32.78
N LEU A 14 0.79 -29.28 -31.65
CA LEU A 14 -0.67 -29.42 -31.56
C LEU A 14 -1.41 -28.08 -31.33
N GLY A 15 -0.72 -26.95 -31.43
CA GLY A 15 -1.22 -25.63 -31.05
C GLY A 15 -0.54 -25.10 -29.79
N GLN A 16 -1.14 -24.15 -29.08
CA GLN A 16 -0.49 -23.59 -27.89
C GLN A 16 -0.33 -24.60 -26.76
N GLN A 17 0.80 -24.50 -26.05
CA GLN A 17 0.99 -25.21 -24.80
C GLN A 17 -0.07 -24.78 -23.77
N GLU A 18 -0.47 -25.72 -22.92
CA GLU A 18 -1.40 -25.44 -21.81
C GLU A 18 -0.91 -24.28 -20.94
N VAL A 19 -1.85 -23.42 -20.54
CA VAL A 19 -1.57 -22.28 -19.66
C VAL A 19 -1.21 -22.79 -18.28
N LEU A 20 -0.09 -22.32 -17.74
CA LEU A 20 0.39 -22.66 -16.41
C LEU A 20 -0.66 -22.29 -15.35
N THR A 21 -0.81 -23.16 -14.35
CA THR A 21 -1.60 -22.85 -13.17
C THR A 21 -0.94 -21.76 -12.34
N ALA A 22 -1.74 -20.96 -11.65
CA ALA A 22 -1.28 -19.97 -10.69
C ALA A 22 -0.25 -20.57 -9.70
N LYS A 23 -0.59 -21.72 -9.10
CA LYS A 23 0.30 -22.45 -8.19
C LYS A 23 1.62 -22.85 -8.82
N SER A 24 1.62 -23.28 -10.09
CA SER A 24 2.86 -23.65 -10.77
C SER A 24 3.78 -22.47 -11.07
N ILE A 25 3.23 -21.26 -11.22
CA ILE A 25 3.99 -20.03 -11.39
C ILE A 25 4.59 -19.60 -10.05
N LEU A 26 3.79 -19.60 -8.98
CA LEU A 26 4.28 -19.28 -7.62
C LEU A 26 5.44 -20.20 -7.21
N ALA A 27 5.37 -21.49 -7.55
CA ALA A 27 6.42 -22.45 -7.25
C ALA A 27 7.75 -22.25 -8.03
N LEU A 28 7.83 -21.29 -8.96
CA LEU A 28 9.06 -20.99 -9.69
C LEU A 28 10.07 -20.18 -8.86
N VAL A 29 9.60 -19.47 -7.83
CA VAL A 29 10.44 -18.66 -6.94
C VAL A 29 10.13 -19.09 -5.50
N GLU A 30 11.17 -19.45 -4.76
CA GLU A 30 11.01 -19.90 -3.38
C GLU A 30 10.39 -18.78 -2.51
N GLY A 31 9.34 -19.13 -1.75
CA GLY A 31 8.65 -18.19 -0.86
C GLY A 31 7.70 -17.21 -1.55
N LEU A 32 7.53 -17.27 -2.88
CA LEU A 32 6.58 -16.41 -3.58
C LEU A 32 5.13 -16.86 -3.30
N GLU A 33 4.33 -15.92 -2.82
CA GLU A 33 2.94 -16.15 -2.42
C GLU A 33 1.99 -15.22 -3.18
N SER A 34 0.71 -15.60 -3.24
CA SER A 34 -0.34 -14.74 -3.75
C SER A 34 -1.10 -14.09 -2.60
N HIS A 35 -1.38 -12.79 -2.75
CA HIS A 35 -2.16 -11.98 -1.80
C HIS A 35 -3.59 -11.69 -2.29
N SER A 36 -3.99 -12.20 -3.46
CA SER A 36 -5.31 -11.93 -4.05
C SER A 36 -6.28 -13.11 -3.97
N TYR A 37 -5.80 -14.34 -3.73
CA TYR A 37 -6.64 -15.54 -3.82
C TYR A 37 -6.32 -16.62 -2.79
N ASP A 38 -7.37 -17.31 -2.34
CA ASP A 38 -7.22 -18.53 -1.54
C ASP A 38 -6.60 -19.69 -2.34
N ALA A 39 -5.97 -20.62 -1.62
CA ALA A 39 -5.26 -21.76 -2.19
C ALA A 39 -6.08 -22.64 -3.15
N VAL A 40 -7.42 -22.65 -3.03
CA VAL A 40 -8.29 -23.41 -3.95
C VAL A 40 -8.30 -22.82 -5.36
N TYR A 41 -8.29 -21.49 -5.49
CA TYR A 41 -8.29 -20.80 -6.77
C TYR A 41 -6.93 -20.90 -7.47
N LEU A 42 -5.84 -20.99 -6.70
CA LEU A 42 -4.48 -21.09 -7.25
C LEU A 42 -4.22 -22.39 -8.05
N ARG A 43 -5.10 -23.39 -7.96
CA ARG A 43 -5.01 -24.61 -8.79
C ARG A 43 -5.49 -24.39 -10.22
N GLN A 44 -6.16 -23.28 -10.51
CA GLN A 44 -6.67 -22.97 -11.82
C GLN A 44 -5.55 -22.48 -12.76
N PRO A 45 -5.69 -22.70 -14.09
CA PRO A 45 -4.88 -22.01 -15.10
C PRO A 45 -4.94 -20.50 -14.90
N LEU A 46 -3.83 -19.80 -15.12
CA LEU A 46 -3.74 -18.36 -14.85
C LEU A 46 -4.77 -17.54 -15.67
N ASN A 47 -5.14 -17.98 -16.86
CA ASN A 47 -6.14 -17.32 -17.69
C ASN A 47 -7.60 -17.48 -17.20
N ARG A 48 -7.81 -18.16 -16.08
CA ARG A 48 -9.09 -18.18 -15.35
C ARG A 48 -9.15 -17.15 -14.22
N LEU A 49 -8.03 -16.50 -13.94
CA LEU A 49 -7.89 -15.45 -12.94
C LEU A 49 -7.66 -14.11 -13.66
N GLU A 50 -8.09 -13.01 -13.06
CA GLU A 50 -7.85 -11.68 -13.64
C GLU A 50 -6.36 -11.33 -13.55
N TYR A 51 -5.78 -11.49 -12.35
CA TYR A 51 -4.36 -11.37 -12.05
C TYR A 51 -4.11 -11.92 -10.65
N MET A 52 -2.88 -12.34 -10.34
CA MET A 52 -2.42 -12.55 -8.97
C MET A 52 -1.56 -11.37 -8.53
N GLU A 53 -1.80 -10.79 -7.35
CA GLU A 53 -0.80 -9.97 -6.67
C GLU A 53 0.15 -10.88 -5.91
N CYS A 54 1.44 -10.71 -6.17
CA CYS A 54 2.50 -11.58 -5.69
C CYS A 54 3.53 -10.81 -4.87
N GLY A 55 4.10 -11.48 -3.87
CA GLY A 55 5.19 -10.99 -3.03
C GLY A 55 5.77 -12.11 -2.18
N ILE A 56 6.90 -11.85 -1.51
CA ILE A 56 7.50 -12.77 -0.54
C ILE A 56 7.35 -12.16 0.85
N VAL A 57 6.70 -12.89 1.76
CA VAL A 57 6.49 -12.45 3.14
C VAL A 57 7.83 -12.15 3.82
N GLY A 58 7.94 -10.95 4.42
CA GLY A 58 9.14 -10.50 5.12
C GLY A 58 10.29 -10.01 4.23
N GLN A 59 10.16 -10.09 2.90
CA GLN A 59 11.13 -9.53 1.96
C GLN A 59 10.51 -8.41 1.13
N SER A 60 9.36 -8.68 0.51
CA SER A 60 8.68 -7.69 -0.33
C SER A 60 8.13 -6.53 0.50
N GLN A 61 8.21 -5.33 -0.07
CA GLN A 61 7.56 -4.11 0.41
C GLN A 61 6.35 -3.75 -0.45
N PHE A 62 6.37 -4.16 -1.73
CA PHE A 62 5.33 -3.91 -2.71
C PHE A 62 4.91 -5.20 -3.40
N LEU A 63 3.62 -5.28 -3.78
CA LEU A 63 3.12 -6.38 -4.59
C LEU A 63 3.24 -6.04 -6.08
N PHE A 64 3.54 -7.04 -6.89
CA PHE A 64 3.47 -6.96 -8.35
C PHE A 64 2.40 -7.91 -8.88
N LYS A 65 1.88 -7.64 -10.08
CA LYS A 65 0.80 -8.45 -10.67
C LYS A 65 1.33 -9.44 -11.69
N VAL A 66 0.77 -10.64 -11.69
CA VAL A 66 1.01 -11.66 -12.71
C VAL A 66 -0.31 -12.11 -13.31
N ASN A 67 -0.47 -11.99 -14.62
CA ASN A 67 -1.70 -12.38 -15.33
C ASN A 67 -1.39 -13.05 -16.66
N TYR A 68 -2.42 -13.65 -17.27
CA TYR A 68 -2.33 -14.18 -18.63
C TYR A 68 -3.17 -13.30 -19.56
N ALA A 69 -2.56 -12.82 -20.65
CA ALA A 69 -3.23 -12.01 -21.66
C ALA A 69 -3.70 -12.91 -22.81
N ASP A 70 -4.96 -13.38 -22.78
CA ASP A 70 -5.50 -14.26 -23.83
C ASP A 70 -5.41 -13.65 -25.24
N SER A 71 -5.54 -12.33 -25.37
CA SER A 71 -5.46 -11.62 -26.65
C SER A 71 -4.07 -11.69 -27.29
N ARG A 72 -3.02 -11.70 -26.47
CA ARG A 72 -1.62 -11.84 -26.92
C ARG A 72 -1.07 -13.25 -26.72
N LYS A 73 -1.85 -14.12 -26.08
CA LYS A 73 -1.53 -15.50 -25.75
C LYS A 73 -0.19 -15.65 -25.01
N GLY A 74 -0.05 -14.94 -23.90
CA GLY A 74 1.17 -14.96 -23.10
C GLY A 74 0.98 -14.41 -21.69
N TYR A 75 2.04 -14.50 -20.90
CA TYR A 75 2.08 -14.08 -19.51
C TYR A 75 2.51 -12.62 -19.43
N GLN A 76 1.94 -11.90 -18.47
CA GLN A 76 2.30 -10.53 -18.15
C GLN A 76 2.73 -10.46 -16.70
N VAL A 77 3.82 -9.73 -16.46
CA VAL A 77 4.23 -9.31 -15.12
C VAL A 77 4.19 -7.79 -15.10
N VAL A 78 3.36 -7.22 -14.24
CA VAL A 78 3.16 -5.78 -14.13
C VAL A 78 3.70 -5.33 -12.79
N ILE A 79 4.71 -4.45 -12.82
CA ILE A 79 5.28 -3.85 -11.61
C ILE A 79 4.60 -2.51 -11.31
N PRO A 80 4.37 -2.15 -10.04
CA PRO A 80 3.92 -0.80 -9.70
C PRO A 80 4.91 0.27 -10.15
N ASP A 81 4.49 1.53 -10.10
CA ASP A 81 5.34 2.66 -10.48
C ASP A 81 6.59 2.76 -9.57
N PHE A 82 6.46 2.37 -8.30
CA PHE A 82 7.54 2.36 -7.31
C PHE A 82 7.74 0.98 -6.69
N LEU A 83 9.00 0.54 -6.61
CA LEU A 83 9.46 -0.71 -6.01
C LEU A 83 10.80 -0.44 -5.29
N THR A 84 11.18 -1.31 -4.36
CA THR A 84 12.57 -1.35 -3.85
C THR A 84 13.44 -2.25 -4.74
N ARG A 85 14.77 -2.19 -4.58
CA ARG A 85 15.68 -3.14 -5.27
C ARG A 85 15.36 -4.58 -4.89
N ALA A 86 15.03 -4.85 -3.63
CA ALA A 86 14.66 -6.20 -3.18
C ALA A 86 13.38 -6.70 -3.88
N ASP A 87 12.37 -5.85 -4.04
CA ASP A 87 11.17 -6.22 -4.81
C ASP A 87 11.51 -6.47 -6.29
N TRP A 88 12.38 -5.63 -6.88
CA TRP A 88 12.82 -5.81 -8.26
C TRP A 88 13.58 -7.13 -8.46
N GLU A 89 14.47 -7.51 -7.56
CA GLU A 89 15.21 -8.79 -7.61
C GLU A 89 14.26 -10.00 -7.62
N ILE A 90 13.17 -9.94 -6.84
CA ILE A 90 12.13 -10.98 -6.83
C ILE A 90 11.41 -11.03 -8.18
N VAL A 91 11.01 -9.88 -8.71
CA VAL A 91 10.37 -9.78 -10.03
C VAL A 91 11.28 -10.33 -11.13
N GLU A 92 12.54 -9.91 -11.15
CA GLU A 92 13.51 -10.33 -12.15
C GLU A 92 13.75 -11.84 -12.08
N THR A 93 13.87 -12.40 -10.88
CA THR A 93 13.99 -13.85 -10.67
C THR A 93 12.78 -14.60 -11.25
N LEU A 94 11.56 -14.11 -11.01
CA LEU A 94 10.36 -14.71 -11.59
C LEU A 94 10.34 -14.61 -13.11
N LEU A 95 10.70 -13.46 -13.67
CA LEU A 95 10.76 -13.24 -15.12
C LEU A 95 11.74 -14.20 -15.79
N GLN A 96 12.93 -14.38 -15.22
CA GLN A 96 13.93 -15.32 -15.70
C GLN A 96 13.44 -16.78 -15.58
N ALA A 97 12.81 -17.15 -14.46
CA ALA A 97 12.27 -18.48 -14.26
C ALA A 97 11.12 -18.81 -15.24
N LEU A 98 10.22 -17.85 -15.50
CA LEU A 98 9.16 -17.98 -16.50
C LEU A 98 9.73 -18.11 -17.92
N SER A 99 10.69 -17.25 -18.28
CA SER A 99 11.41 -17.33 -19.55
C SER A 99 12.03 -18.70 -19.78
N ASN A 100 12.74 -19.23 -18.78
CA ASN A 100 13.35 -20.56 -18.82
C ASN A 100 12.29 -21.67 -18.94
N LYS A 101 11.19 -21.56 -18.20
CA LYS A 101 10.09 -22.54 -18.21
C LYS A 101 9.40 -22.60 -19.58
N LEU A 102 9.23 -21.46 -20.23
CA LEU A 102 8.53 -21.33 -21.52
C LEU A 102 9.47 -21.46 -22.72
N GLY A 103 10.78 -21.26 -22.53
CA GLY A 103 11.76 -21.17 -23.61
C GLY A 103 11.50 -19.97 -24.52
N GLN A 104 11.03 -18.85 -23.95
CA GLN A 104 10.66 -17.63 -24.65
C GLN A 104 11.31 -16.43 -23.96
N ALA A 105 11.82 -15.48 -24.73
CA ALA A 105 12.41 -14.27 -24.18
C ALA A 105 11.36 -13.37 -23.51
N VAL A 106 11.81 -12.59 -22.53
CA VAL A 106 10.97 -11.58 -21.87
C VAL A 106 11.03 -10.28 -22.66
N GLU A 107 9.92 -9.89 -23.27
CA GLU A 107 9.80 -8.61 -23.97
C GLU A 107 9.99 -7.45 -22.98
N GLY A 108 10.94 -6.56 -23.30
CA GLY A 108 11.18 -5.34 -22.54
C GLY A 108 12.05 -5.50 -21.29
N LEU A 109 12.65 -6.68 -21.06
CA LEU A 109 13.64 -6.93 -20.01
C LEU A 109 15.08 -6.69 -20.47
N GLU A 110 15.41 -7.05 -21.71
CA GLU A 110 16.76 -6.81 -22.24
C GLU A 110 17.08 -5.31 -22.25
N GLY A 111 18.18 -4.93 -21.59
CA GLY A 111 18.59 -3.53 -21.42
C GLY A 111 17.69 -2.72 -20.47
N PHE A 112 16.78 -3.36 -19.73
CA PHE A 112 15.99 -2.66 -18.71
C PHE A 112 16.86 -2.28 -17.52
N ASP A 113 16.96 -0.99 -17.25
CA ASP A 113 17.63 -0.43 -16.08
C ASP A 113 16.57 0.01 -15.06
N PHE A 114 16.52 -0.68 -13.93
CA PHE A 114 15.57 -0.43 -12.86
C PHE A 114 15.74 0.95 -12.23
N GLU A 115 16.97 1.42 -12.04
CA GLU A 115 17.21 2.72 -11.43
C GLU A 115 16.86 3.85 -12.39
N ALA A 116 17.20 3.69 -13.68
CA ALA A 116 16.77 4.64 -14.71
C ALA A 116 15.24 4.70 -14.83
N TYR A 117 14.56 3.56 -14.75
CA TYR A 117 13.10 3.50 -14.70
C TYR A 117 12.54 4.24 -13.48
N PHE A 118 13.07 3.99 -12.28
CA PHE A 118 12.68 4.69 -11.06
C PHE A 118 12.84 6.21 -11.20
N ARG A 119 13.99 6.69 -11.68
CA ARG A 119 14.25 8.13 -11.89
C ARG A 119 13.28 8.73 -12.90
N GLN A 120 13.00 8.04 -14.00
CA GLN A 120 12.03 8.50 -15.01
C GLN A 120 10.62 8.58 -14.44
N THR A 121 10.22 7.61 -13.61
CA THR A 121 8.92 7.63 -12.92
C THR A 121 8.80 8.85 -12.01
N VAL A 122 9.82 9.14 -11.20
CA VAL A 122 9.85 10.34 -10.35
C VAL A 122 9.70 11.61 -11.18
N GLN A 123 10.42 11.72 -12.30
CA GLN A 123 10.31 12.87 -13.22
C GLN A 123 8.90 13.02 -13.80
N ASN A 124 8.24 11.92 -14.16
CA ASN A 124 6.88 11.94 -14.68
C ASN A 124 5.88 12.49 -13.66
N TYR A 125 6.00 12.07 -12.39
CA TYR A 125 5.17 12.58 -11.30
C TYR A 125 5.43 14.08 -11.02
N LEU A 126 6.68 14.53 -11.08
CA LEU A 126 7.02 15.95 -10.92
C LEU A 126 6.55 16.83 -12.09
N ALA A 127 6.45 16.26 -13.29
CA ALA A 127 5.96 16.98 -14.47
C ALA A 127 4.43 17.18 -14.43
N ASP A 128 3.70 16.31 -13.71
CA ASP A 128 2.26 16.44 -13.52
C ASP A 128 1.92 17.50 -12.49
N LYS A 129 1.54 18.69 -12.97
CA LYS A 129 1.17 19.83 -12.12
C LYS A 129 -0.12 19.62 -11.33
N ALA A 130 -0.93 18.62 -11.66
CA ALA A 130 -2.15 18.31 -10.93
C ALA A 130 -1.88 17.40 -9.71
N VAL A 131 -0.80 16.64 -9.73
CA VAL A 131 -0.42 15.73 -8.64
C VAL A 131 0.15 16.54 -7.48
N ARG A 132 -0.58 16.54 -6.35
CA ARG A 132 -0.14 17.17 -5.10
C ARG A 132 0.47 16.17 -4.12
N LEU A 133 0.00 14.94 -4.19
CA LEU A 133 0.40 13.83 -3.32
C LEU A 133 0.36 12.56 -4.16
N VAL A 134 1.46 11.81 -4.16
CA VAL A 134 1.55 10.50 -4.80
C VAL A 134 1.29 9.43 -3.76
N TYR A 135 0.45 8.47 -4.13
CA TYR A 135 0.08 7.34 -3.30
C TYR A 135 0.75 6.06 -3.79
N CYS A 136 1.47 5.38 -2.91
CA CYS A 136 2.07 4.07 -3.16
C CYS A 136 1.45 3.04 -2.21
N GLN A 137 0.85 1.98 -2.77
CA GLN A 137 0.31 0.89 -1.96
C GLN A 137 1.43 -0.07 -1.53
N GLY A 138 1.97 0.11 -0.31
CA GLY A 138 2.81 -0.88 0.34
C GLY A 138 1.99 -2.08 0.85
N ILE A 139 2.67 -3.17 1.23
CA ILE A 139 2.00 -4.39 1.74
C ILE A 139 1.31 -4.13 3.08
N LEU A 140 1.96 -3.42 4.00
CA LEU A 140 1.48 -3.23 5.37
C LEU A 140 0.80 -1.88 5.58
N SER A 141 1.35 -0.84 4.95
CA SER A 141 0.79 0.53 5.03
C SER A 141 0.93 1.26 3.70
N PRO A 142 0.01 2.16 3.35
CA PRO A 142 0.21 3.05 2.22
C PRO A 142 1.34 4.04 2.52
N ILE A 143 2.04 4.49 1.48
CA ILE A 143 3.09 5.50 1.54
C ILE A 143 2.64 6.71 0.71
N TYR A 144 2.77 7.90 1.28
CA TYR A 144 2.44 9.16 0.63
C TYR A 144 3.70 9.97 0.36
N LEU A 145 3.84 10.45 -0.88
CA LEU A 145 4.98 11.25 -1.32
C LEU A 145 4.48 12.63 -1.75
N ASN A 146 5.05 13.68 -1.17
CA ASN A 146 4.86 15.05 -1.64
C ASN A 146 5.94 15.40 -2.67
N LYS A 147 5.85 16.63 -3.19
CA LYS A 147 6.84 17.16 -4.13
C LYS A 147 8.28 17.11 -3.59
N GLU A 148 8.49 17.43 -2.32
CA GLU A 148 9.83 17.46 -1.71
C GLU A 148 10.48 16.06 -1.66
N TYR A 149 9.71 15.02 -1.33
CA TYR A 149 10.19 13.64 -1.41
C TYR A 149 10.59 13.29 -2.84
N LEU A 150 9.74 13.57 -3.82
CA LEU A 150 10.02 13.29 -5.22
C LEU A 150 11.28 14.02 -5.71
N GLU A 151 11.44 15.31 -5.38
CA GLU A 151 12.65 16.08 -5.71
C GLU A 151 13.89 15.47 -5.05
N SER A 152 13.78 14.99 -3.81
CA SER A 152 14.87 14.33 -3.10
C SER A 152 15.30 13.00 -3.75
N PHE A 153 14.36 12.30 -4.41
CA PHE A 153 14.63 11.04 -5.10
C PHE A 153 15.33 11.22 -6.45
N LEU A 154 15.50 12.44 -6.93
CA LEU A 154 16.32 12.73 -8.11
C LEU A 154 17.81 12.89 -7.79
N ALA A 155 18.20 12.93 -6.51
CA ALA A 155 19.60 12.93 -6.08
C ALA A 155 20.33 11.64 -6.50
N GLU A 156 21.66 11.62 -6.43
CA GLU A 156 22.48 10.45 -6.79
C GLU A 156 22.09 9.21 -5.96
N ASP A 157 21.84 9.37 -4.66
CA ASP A 157 21.37 8.34 -3.73
C ASP A 157 19.83 8.21 -3.66
N GLY A 158 19.11 8.77 -4.63
CA GLY A 158 17.66 8.94 -4.58
C GLY A 158 16.86 7.66 -4.36
N LEU A 159 17.24 6.55 -5.00
CA LEU A 159 16.60 5.25 -4.78
C LEU A 159 16.82 4.74 -3.35
N ALA A 160 18.01 4.94 -2.77
CA ALA A 160 18.28 4.53 -1.39
C ALA A 160 17.45 5.35 -0.39
N ARG A 161 17.26 6.66 -0.64
CA ARG A 161 16.37 7.51 0.18
C ARG A 161 14.92 7.06 0.12
N PHE A 162 14.44 6.69 -1.06
CA PHE A 162 13.11 6.12 -1.22
C PHE A 162 12.97 4.82 -0.41
N GLU A 163 13.95 3.91 -0.50
CA GLU A 163 13.94 2.66 0.26
C GLU A 163 14.03 2.87 1.78
N GLU A 164 14.75 3.89 2.24
CA GLU A 164 14.78 4.25 3.67
C GLU A 164 13.40 4.72 4.15
N LEU A 165 12.70 5.54 3.35
CA LEU A 165 11.32 5.93 3.63
C LEU A 165 10.39 4.71 3.63
N VAL A 166 10.48 3.84 2.63
CA VAL A 166 9.69 2.59 2.56
C VAL A 166 9.94 1.75 3.80
N LYS A 167 11.19 1.51 4.17
CA LYS A 167 11.57 0.74 5.36
C LYS A 167 11.00 1.34 6.64
N LYS A 168 11.03 2.67 6.77
CA LYS A 168 10.46 3.38 7.92
C LYS A 168 8.94 3.19 8.00
N VAL A 169 8.22 3.37 6.89
CA VAL A 169 6.75 3.27 6.89
C VAL A 169 6.29 1.81 7.04
N GLN A 170 6.85 0.89 6.24
CA GLN A 170 6.47 -0.53 6.29
C GLN A 170 7.00 -1.24 7.54
N GLY A 171 8.03 -0.70 8.19
CA GLY A 171 8.59 -1.25 9.43
C GLY A 171 7.88 -0.81 10.71
N SER A 172 6.87 0.07 10.61
CA SER A 172 6.07 0.48 11.77
C SER A 172 5.22 -0.67 12.29
N ASP A 173 5.20 -0.84 13.61
CA ASP A 173 4.31 -1.77 14.32
C ASP A 173 3.03 -1.08 14.82
N ALA A 174 2.83 0.20 14.46
CA ALA A 174 1.67 0.98 14.88
C ALA A 174 0.41 0.56 14.12
N TYR A 175 -0.73 0.67 14.80
CA TYR A 175 -2.04 0.41 14.21
C TYR A 175 -2.38 1.48 13.16
N LEU A 176 -2.61 1.08 11.91
CA LEU A 176 -3.10 1.98 10.88
C LEU A 176 -4.55 2.36 11.15
N ALA A 177 -4.80 3.62 11.49
CA ALA A 177 -6.12 4.06 11.88
C ALA A 177 -7.12 3.94 10.72
N SER A 178 -8.27 3.31 11.01
CA SER A 178 -9.41 3.26 10.10
C SER A 178 -10.44 4.32 10.46
N VAL A 179 -11.00 4.96 9.44
CA VAL A 179 -12.12 5.90 9.61
C VAL A 179 -13.45 5.16 9.54
N LYS A 180 -14.40 5.56 10.39
CA LYS A 180 -15.81 5.17 10.31
C LYS A 180 -16.68 6.36 9.94
N PHE A 181 -17.71 6.14 9.12
CA PHE A 181 -18.59 7.20 8.65
C PHE A 181 -20.01 7.06 9.21
N TYR A 182 -20.58 8.14 9.75
CA TYR A 182 -21.94 8.18 10.29
C TYR A 182 -22.71 9.42 9.79
N PRO A 183 -23.91 9.26 9.21
CA PRO A 183 -24.73 10.42 8.84
C PRO A 183 -25.38 11.04 10.08
N ASP A 184 -25.50 12.37 10.10
CA ASP A 184 -26.28 13.10 11.10
C ASP A 184 -27.73 13.36 10.64
N ALA A 185 -28.53 13.98 11.52
CA ALA A 185 -29.93 14.31 11.22
C ALA A 185 -30.08 15.46 10.20
N GLN A 186 -29.01 16.21 9.95
CA GLN A 186 -28.95 17.36 9.03
C GLN A 186 -28.43 16.97 7.64
N GLY A 187 -28.00 15.71 7.45
CA GLY A 187 -27.49 15.17 6.20
C GLY A 187 -25.99 15.31 5.99
N LYS A 188 -25.24 15.79 6.99
CA LYS A 188 -23.77 15.73 7.01
C LYS A 188 -23.30 14.32 7.35
N VAL A 189 -22.05 14.01 7.05
CA VAL A 189 -21.43 12.73 7.38
C VAL A 189 -20.19 12.96 8.23
N HIS A 190 -20.17 12.33 9.40
CA HIS A 190 -19.06 12.37 10.36
C HIS A 190 -18.07 11.25 10.05
N GLY A 191 -16.85 11.61 9.67
CA GLY A 191 -15.70 10.72 9.52
C GLY A 191 -14.87 10.69 10.80
N ILE A 192 -14.90 9.56 11.50
CA ILE A 192 -14.37 9.44 12.86
C ILE A 192 -13.20 8.47 12.89
N TYR A 193 -12.02 8.99 13.21
CA TYR A 193 -10.85 8.19 13.58
C TYR A 193 -10.89 7.87 15.08
N HIS A 194 -10.17 6.83 15.50
CA HIS A 194 -10.11 6.43 16.91
C HIS A 194 -8.65 6.37 17.35
N LEU A 195 -8.34 7.00 18.47
CA LEU A 195 -7.06 6.86 19.14
C LEU A 195 -7.30 6.15 20.48
N ALA A 196 -6.78 4.95 20.63
CA ALA A 196 -6.93 4.17 21.84
C ALA A 196 -5.73 4.39 22.79
N GLN A 197 -6.01 4.52 24.09
CA GLN A 197 -4.99 4.66 25.12
C GLN A 197 -4.01 3.49 25.06
N GLY A 198 -2.71 3.79 25.07
CA GLY A 198 -1.64 2.80 25.06
C GLY A 198 -1.39 2.11 23.71
N VAL A 199 -2.09 2.50 22.64
CA VAL A 199 -1.93 1.91 21.30
C VAL A 199 -1.15 2.88 20.41
N LYS A 200 0.02 2.45 19.91
CA LYS A 200 0.73 3.17 18.86
C LYS A 200 -0.14 3.21 17.61
N THR A 201 -0.36 4.38 17.03
CA THR A 201 -1.37 4.57 15.98
C THR A 201 -0.84 5.47 14.87
N ILE A 202 -0.99 5.03 13.61
CA ILE A 202 -0.73 5.85 12.43
C ILE A 202 -2.00 6.63 12.11
N LEU A 203 -1.91 7.97 12.18
CA LEU A 203 -2.98 8.91 11.84
C LEU A 203 -2.63 9.69 10.56
N PRO A 204 -3.59 9.95 9.66
CA PRO A 204 -3.35 10.82 8.53
C PRO A 204 -3.23 12.29 8.94
N LYS A 205 -2.32 13.06 8.36
CA LYS A 205 -2.26 14.53 8.55
C LYS A 205 -3.47 15.21 7.90
N GLU A 206 -3.81 14.76 6.70
CA GLU A 206 -5.00 15.15 5.96
C GLU A 206 -5.95 13.94 5.89
N PRO A 207 -7.11 14.00 6.58
CA PRO A 207 -8.07 12.92 6.56
C PRO A 207 -8.69 12.76 5.16
N PHE A 208 -9.02 11.53 4.79
CA PHE A 208 -9.50 11.21 3.44
C PHE A 208 -10.59 10.14 3.44
N VAL A 209 -11.38 10.11 2.37
CA VAL A 209 -12.38 9.06 2.13
C VAL A 209 -11.68 7.88 1.45
N PRO A 210 -11.63 6.68 2.07
CA PRO A 210 -11.08 5.49 1.42
C PRO A 210 -11.90 5.09 0.20
N ALA A 211 -11.24 4.47 -0.80
CA ALA A 211 -11.84 4.12 -2.08
C ALA A 211 -13.23 3.42 -2.02
N PRO A 212 -13.49 2.47 -1.09
CA PRO A 212 -14.81 1.85 -0.98
C PRO A 212 -15.96 2.81 -0.64
N TYR A 213 -15.66 3.98 -0.07
CA TYR A 213 -16.65 4.97 0.36
C TYR A 213 -16.77 6.16 -0.60
N THR A 214 -15.88 6.28 -1.60
CA THR A 214 -15.79 7.46 -2.48
C THR A 214 -17.10 7.74 -3.21
N GLU A 215 -17.71 6.73 -3.84
CA GLU A 215 -18.96 6.91 -4.58
C GLU A 215 -20.13 7.25 -3.65
N GLN A 216 -20.22 6.55 -2.51
CA GLN A 216 -21.30 6.72 -1.54
C GLN A 216 -21.29 8.13 -0.91
N LEU A 217 -20.09 8.66 -0.65
CA LEU A 217 -19.90 9.94 0.05
C LEU A 217 -19.68 11.12 -0.93
N ALA A 218 -19.75 10.88 -2.23
CA ALA A 218 -19.59 11.92 -3.24
C ALA A 218 -20.61 13.06 -3.03
N GLY A 219 -20.11 14.29 -2.91
CA GLY A 219 -20.93 15.49 -2.73
C GLY A 219 -21.55 15.66 -1.34
N LYS A 220 -21.22 14.81 -0.36
CA LYS A 220 -21.63 14.98 1.03
C LYS A 220 -20.73 16.00 1.74
N GLU A 221 -21.31 16.75 2.67
CA GLU A 221 -20.54 17.56 3.62
C GLU A 221 -19.93 16.64 4.67
N LEU A 222 -18.61 16.67 4.81
CA LEU A 222 -17.86 15.82 5.75
C LEU A 222 -17.40 16.63 6.96
N VAL A 223 -17.62 16.08 8.15
CA VAL A 223 -17.07 16.56 9.42
C VAL A 223 -16.05 15.54 9.89
N TRP A 224 -14.83 15.97 10.20
CA TRP A 224 -13.74 15.07 10.60
C TRP A 224 -13.49 15.15 12.10
N GLU A 225 -13.51 14.00 12.75
CA GLU A 225 -13.42 13.92 14.20
C GLU A 225 -12.47 12.80 14.62
N ILE A 226 -12.02 12.87 15.87
CA ILE A 226 -11.28 11.78 16.53
C ILE A 226 -11.91 11.46 17.88
N ASP A 227 -12.15 10.17 18.11
CA ASP A 227 -12.55 9.64 19.40
C ASP A 227 -11.32 9.20 20.18
N LEU A 228 -11.18 9.74 21.40
CA LEU A 228 -10.21 9.26 22.38
C LEU A 228 -10.86 8.12 23.17
N VAL A 229 -10.26 6.94 23.12
CA VAL A 229 -10.85 5.73 23.69
C VAL A 229 -9.95 5.15 24.76
N LYS A 230 -10.48 4.97 25.97
CA LYS A 230 -9.82 4.21 27.04
C LYS A 230 -10.19 2.74 26.96
N ILE A 231 -9.24 1.91 27.39
CA ILE A 231 -9.47 0.48 27.59
C ILE A 231 -9.45 0.26 29.11
N SER A 232 -10.62 0.04 29.71
CA SER A 232 -10.77 -0.12 31.16
C SER A 232 -10.63 -1.57 31.63
N GLY A 233 -10.54 -2.53 30.70
CA GLY A 233 -10.54 -3.96 30.98
C GLY A 233 -9.80 -4.79 29.93
N ASP A 234 -10.43 -5.85 29.44
CA ASP A 234 -9.91 -6.75 28.42
C ASP A 234 -10.06 -6.12 27.03
N GLY A 235 -8.96 -5.73 26.40
CA GLY A 235 -8.95 -5.15 25.05
C GLY A 235 -9.46 -6.08 23.94
N SER A 236 -9.84 -7.33 24.24
CA SER A 236 -10.58 -8.18 23.28
C SER A 236 -12.10 -7.98 23.34
N LYS A 237 -12.63 -7.23 24.31
CA LYS A 237 -14.07 -7.04 24.54
C LYS A 237 -14.51 -5.63 24.22
N ALA A 238 -15.58 -5.50 23.44
CA ALA A 238 -16.10 -4.21 23.03
C ALA A 238 -16.59 -3.37 24.22
N GLU A 239 -17.15 -4.00 25.25
CA GLU A 239 -17.64 -3.34 26.46
C GLU A 239 -16.55 -2.69 27.31
N ASP A 240 -15.28 -3.07 27.11
CA ASP A 240 -14.14 -2.53 27.84
C ASP A 240 -13.53 -1.29 27.16
N TYR A 241 -14.12 -0.84 26.04
CA TYR A 241 -13.75 0.39 25.34
C TYR A 241 -14.71 1.53 25.69
N GLU A 242 -14.18 2.61 26.26
CA GLU A 242 -14.93 3.80 26.64
C GLU A 242 -14.41 5.03 25.90
N SER A 243 -15.26 5.69 25.11
CA SER A 243 -14.92 6.99 24.53
C SER A 243 -14.98 8.07 25.61
N ILE A 244 -13.86 8.75 25.85
CA ILE A 244 -13.74 9.80 26.86
C ILE A 244 -13.89 11.22 26.27
N ALA A 245 -13.69 11.37 24.96
CA ALA A 245 -13.88 12.62 24.24
C ALA A 245 -14.02 12.37 22.74
N ARG A 246 -14.75 13.28 22.08
CA ARG A 246 -14.79 13.45 20.63
C ARG A 246 -14.33 14.86 20.30
N LEU A 247 -13.29 14.96 19.48
CA LEU A 247 -12.64 16.22 19.15
C LEU A 247 -12.68 16.48 17.65
N ASP A 248 -12.67 17.74 17.26
CA ASP A 248 -12.39 18.12 15.87
C ASP A 248 -11.00 17.61 15.47
N TYR A 249 -10.91 16.95 14.31
CA TYR A 249 -9.69 16.26 13.90
C TYR A 249 -8.53 17.22 13.64
N ALA A 250 -8.81 18.35 12.97
CA ALA A 250 -7.78 19.32 12.63
C ALA A 250 -7.25 20.00 13.90
N ARG A 251 -8.16 20.36 14.81
CA ARG A 251 -7.80 20.95 16.10
C ARG A 251 -6.99 20.00 16.98
N PHE A 252 -7.38 18.72 17.01
CA PHE A 252 -6.62 17.69 17.71
C PHE A 252 -5.17 17.60 17.18
N LEU A 253 -4.98 17.54 15.86
CA LEU A 253 -3.63 17.45 15.28
C LEU A 253 -2.79 18.71 15.55
N GLU A 254 -3.40 19.89 15.53
CA GLU A 254 -2.71 21.16 15.84
C GLU A 254 -2.17 21.20 17.27
N LEU A 255 -2.94 20.67 18.22
CA LEU A 255 -2.62 20.71 19.65
C LEU A 255 -1.96 19.44 20.18
N LEU A 256 -1.85 18.37 19.37
CA LEU A 256 -1.15 17.15 19.75
C LEU A 256 0.31 17.48 20.09
N PRO A 257 0.78 17.19 21.33
CA PRO A 257 2.16 17.48 21.69
C PRO A 257 3.17 16.76 20.79
N THR A 258 4.15 17.51 20.29
CA THR A 258 5.20 16.99 19.38
C THR A 258 6.05 15.87 19.98
N ALA A 259 6.08 15.75 21.31
CA ALA A 259 6.73 14.63 22.00
C ALA A 259 6.02 13.29 21.76
N PHE A 260 4.73 13.29 21.40
CA PHE A 260 3.92 12.08 21.25
C PHE A 260 3.85 11.54 19.84
N TYR A 261 4.43 12.21 18.83
CA TYR A 261 4.37 11.71 17.48
C TYR A 261 5.62 12.03 16.68
N HIS A 262 5.79 11.29 15.59
CA HIS A 262 6.73 11.65 14.55
C HIS A 262 6.10 11.46 13.17
N GLN A 263 6.55 12.24 12.19
CA GLN A 263 6.09 12.09 10.82
C GLN A 263 6.68 10.83 10.21
N LEU A 264 5.84 9.96 9.63
CA LEU A 264 6.28 8.78 8.88
C LEU A 264 6.62 9.17 7.44
N ASP A 265 5.67 9.81 6.75
CA ASP A 265 5.75 10.20 5.35
C ASP A 265 5.02 11.54 5.07
N ALA A 266 4.66 11.81 3.81
CA ALA A 266 4.00 13.07 3.45
C ALA A 266 2.60 13.26 4.05
N ASN A 267 1.89 12.21 4.44
CA ASN A 267 0.54 12.30 5.00
C ASN A 267 0.31 11.47 6.27
N GLN A 268 1.33 10.84 6.85
CA GLN A 268 1.16 9.98 8.02
C GLN A 268 1.99 10.47 9.21
N LEU A 269 1.37 10.46 10.39
CA LEU A 269 1.99 10.63 11.69
C LEU A 269 1.88 9.31 12.45
N GLU A 270 2.99 8.84 13.01
CA GLU A 270 2.94 7.78 14.02
C GLU A 270 2.86 8.42 15.40
N VAL A 271 1.69 8.28 16.03
CA VAL A 271 1.44 8.65 17.41
C VAL A 271 1.87 7.48 18.30
N GLN A 272 2.70 7.77 19.29
CA GLN A 272 3.20 6.80 20.25
C GLN A 272 2.08 6.34 21.19
N ALA A 273 2.34 5.30 21.97
CA ALA A 273 1.43 4.87 23.02
C ALA A 273 1.38 5.94 24.13
N ILE A 274 0.24 6.63 24.27
CA ILE A 274 0.01 7.64 25.31
C ILE A 274 -0.83 7.00 26.43
N LEU A 275 -0.43 7.20 27.68
CA LEU A 275 -0.99 6.51 28.85
C LEU A 275 -1.48 7.48 29.93
N GLY A 276 -2.42 7.02 30.76
CA GLY A 276 -2.82 7.68 32.00
C GLY A 276 -3.18 9.15 31.82
N GLN A 277 -2.61 10.01 32.67
CA GLN A 277 -2.92 11.44 32.69
C GLN A 277 -2.55 12.16 31.40
N ASP A 278 -1.50 11.72 30.69
CA ASP A 278 -1.12 12.33 29.41
C ASP A 278 -2.22 12.09 28.36
N PHE A 279 -2.82 10.89 28.36
CA PHE A 279 -3.93 10.57 27.45
C PHE A 279 -5.22 11.30 27.83
N GLU A 280 -5.53 11.35 29.13
CA GLU A 280 -6.67 12.12 29.64
C GLU A 280 -6.54 13.62 29.34
N GLY A 281 -5.31 14.16 29.41
CA GLY A 281 -5.03 15.55 29.09
C GLY A 281 -5.40 15.92 27.65
N LEU A 282 -5.32 14.97 26.71
CA LEU A 282 -5.75 15.20 25.32
C LEU A 282 -7.25 15.48 25.21
N ALA A 283 -8.08 14.98 26.12
CA ALA A 283 -9.52 15.25 26.13
C ALA A 283 -9.88 16.70 26.47
N SER A 284 -8.92 17.46 27.04
CA SER A 284 -9.11 18.86 27.42
C SER A 284 -8.62 19.83 26.32
N ILE A 285 -8.29 19.31 25.14
CA ILE A 285 -7.89 20.10 23.97
C ILE A 285 -9.15 20.81 23.42
N GLU A 286 -9.22 22.14 23.62
CA GLU A 286 -10.23 23.05 23.04
C GLU A 286 -9.78 23.64 21.70
#